data_AF-A0A841I205-F1
#
_entry.id   AF-A0A841I205-F1
#
_cell.length_a   1.000
_cell.length_b   1.000
_cell.length_c   1.000
_cell.angle_alpha   90.00
_cell.angle_beta   90.00
_cell.angle_gamma   90.00
#
_symmetry.space_group_name_H-M   'P 1'
#
loop_
_entity.id
_entity.type
_entity.pdbx_description
1 polymer ?
#
loop_
_entity_poly.entity_id
_entity_poly.type
_entity_poly.pdbx_seq_one_letter_code
_entity_poly.pdbx_strand_id
1 'polypeptide(L)'
;MTLIELCTDGLDPATREEILDIIYSELRISPGGVSADGDFELQLRKCGEDLEGAPYLRINGALFARVTPQRARELVRARKR
;
A
#
# COMPACT_ATOMS: atom_id res chain seq x y z
N MET A 1 -2.81 7.10 13.77
CA MET A 1 -2.25 7.28 12.43
C MET A 1 -1.59 5.99 11.96
N THR A 2 -1.99 5.52 10.79
CA THR A 2 -1.56 4.30 10.12
C THR A 2 -0.72 4.67 8.89
N LEU A 3 0.55 4.30 8.90
CA LEU A 3 1.44 4.47 7.76
C LEU A 3 1.33 3.25 6.83
N ILE A 4 0.99 3.50 5.56
CA ILE A 4 0.95 2.52 4.48
C ILE A 4 2.10 2.83 3.54
N GLU A 5 3.01 1.90 3.36
CA GLU A 5 4.14 2.01 2.43
C GLU A 5 3.96 0.95 1.32
N LEU A 6 3.87 1.40 0.07
CA LEU A 6 3.93 0.51 -1.10
C LEU A 6 5.38 0.43 -1.58
N CYS A 7 5.92 -0.79 -1.55
CA CYS A 7 7.28 -1.06 -1.99
C CYS A 7 7.34 -1.08 -3.52
N THR A 8 8.22 -0.27 -4.09
CA THR A 8 8.32 -0.09 -5.55
C THR A 8 9.39 -0.97 -6.21
N ASP A 9 10.24 -1.64 -5.44
CA ASP A 9 11.28 -2.53 -5.99
C ASP A 9 10.62 -3.77 -6.63
N GLY A 10 10.97 -4.06 -7.89
CA GLY A 10 10.41 -5.20 -8.62
C GLY A 10 8.93 -5.08 -9.01
N LEU A 11 8.27 -3.98 -8.66
CA LEU A 11 6.86 -3.78 -8.91
C LEU A 11 6.63 -3.25 -10.32
N ASP A 12 5.88 -4.01 -11.14
CA ASP A 12 5.53 -3.55 -12.47
C ASP A 12 4.56 -2.33 -12.40
N PRO A 13 4.60 -1.43 -13.40
CA PRO A 13 3.80 -0.21 -13.37
C PRO A 13 2.28 -0.45 -13.32
N ALA A 14 1.78 -1.49 -13.98
CA ALA A 14 0.35 -1.75 -14.07
C ALA A 14 -0.19 -2.22 -12.70
N THR A 15 0.46 -3.20 -12.09
CA THR A 15 0.11 -3.68 -10.75
C THR A 15 0.25 -2.57 -9.71
N ARG A 16 1.28 -1.71 -9.83
CA ARG A 16 1.42 -0.51 -8.98
C ARG A 16 0.19 0.38 -9.09
N GLU A 17 -0.25 0.71 -10.31
CA GLU A 17 -1.42 1.55 -10.53
C GLU A 17 -2.71 0.90 -10.00
N GLU A 18 -2.89 -0.40 -10.19
CA GLU A 18 -4.05 -1.13 -9.64
C GLU A 18 -4.09 -1.09 -8.11
N ILE A 19 -2.96 -1.33 -7.44
CA ILE A 19 -2.89 -1.26 -5.98
C ILE A 19 -3.16 0.18 -5.50
N LEU A 20 -2.61 1.18 -6.17
CA LEU A 20 -2.83 2.58 -5.84
C LEU A 20 -4.29 3.00 -6.04
N ASP A 21 -4.94 2.57 -7.12
CA ASP A 21 -6.36 2.83 -7.37
C ASP A 21 -7.22 2.27 -6.25
N ILE A 22 -6.92 1.08 -5.75
CA ILE A 22 -7.62 0.49 -4.61
C ILE A 22 -7.43 1.32 -3.34
N ILE A 23 -6.19 1.72 -3.05
CA ILE A 23 -5.90 2.53 -1.86
C ILE A 23 -6.63 3.87 -1.97
N TYR A 24 -6.63 4.51 -3.14
CA TYR A 24 -7.35 5.75 -3.39
C TYR A 24 -8.86 5.58 -3.29
N SER A 25 -9.41 4.52 -3.87
CA SER A 25 -10.85 4.20 -3.83
C SER A 25 -11.34 4.00 -2.40
N GLU A 26 -10.52 3.37 -1.55
CA GLU A 26 -10.88 3.11 -0.17
C GLU A 26 -10.57 4.28 0.78
N LEU A 27 -9.41 4.94 0.68
CA LEU A 27 -8.96 5.94 1.65
C LEU A 27 -8.97 7.37 1.12
N ARG A 28 -9.22 7.58 -0.18
CA ARG A 28 -9.14 8.89 -0.85
C ARG A 28 -7.80 9.59 -0.67
N ILE A 29 -6.71 8.81 -0.61
CA ILE A 29 -5.33 9.30 -0.52
C ILE A 29 -4.51 8.91 -1.74
N SER A 30 -3.60 9.80 -2.11
CA SER A 30 -2.60 9.58 -3.16
C SER A 30 -1.22 9.38 -2.53
N PRO A 31 -0.24 8.82 -3.28
CA PRO A 31 1.15 8.75 -2.85
C PRO A 31 1.69 10.07 -2.27
N GLY A 32 2.30 10.01 -1.09
CA GLY A 32 2.81 11.17 -0.33
C GLY A 32 1.73 11.97 0.40
N GLY A 33 0.47 11.55 0.33
CA GLY A 33 -0.66 12.21 0.96
C GLY A 33 -1.07 11.59 2.30
N VAL A 34 -1.86 12.36 3.04
CA VAL A 34 -2.52 11.96 4.28
C VAL A 34 -4.03 12.05 4.07
N SER A 35 -4.81 11.15 4.67
CA SER A 35 -6.27 11.16 4.60
C SER A 35 -6.86 12.38 5.30
N ALA A 36 -8.08 12.77 4.92
CA ALA A 36 -8.73 13.98 5.42
C ALA A 36 -8.95 13.95 6.95
N ASP A 37 -9.11 12.75 7.52
CA ASP A 37 -9.22 12.50 8.96
C ASP A 37 -7.85 12.40 9.68
N GLY A 38 -6.74 12.39 8.95
CA GLY A 38 -5.40 12.24 9.51
C GLY A 38 -5.05 10.80 9.96
N ASP A 39 -5.91 9.83 9.67
CA ASP A 39 -5.74 8.46 10.15
C ASP A 39 -4.79 7.63 9.29
N PHE A 40 -4.58 7.99 8.02
CA PHE A 40 -3.78 7.24 7.09
C PHE A 40 -2.78 8.12 6.34
N GLU A 41 -1.57 7.60 6.15
CA GLU A 41 -0.55 8.19 5.27
C GLU A 41 -0.11 7.14 4.26
N LEU A 42 0.06 7.52 3.00
CA LEU A 42 0.55 6.64 1.93
C LEU A 42 1.93 7.09 1.45
N GLN A 43 2.91 6.19 1.48
CA GLN A 43 4.25 6.43 0.93
C GLN A 43 4.63 5.40 -0.13
N LEU A 44 5.37 5.84 -1.15
CA LEU A 44 6.05 4.97 -2.10
C LEU A 44 7.52 4.89 -1.71
N ARG A 45 8.03 3.68 -1.49
CA ARG A 45 9.38 3.48 -0.94
C ARG A 45 10.09 2.36 -1.67
N LYS A 46 11.42 2.46 -1.72
CA LYS A 46 12.25 1.29 -1.96
C LYS A 46 12.43 0.56 -0.63
N CYS A 47 11.93 -0.67 -0.54
CA CYS A 47 11.92 -1.43 0.70
C CYS A 47 13.15 -2.32 0.84
N GLY A 48 13.83 -2.65 -0.26
CA GLY A 48 15.01 -3.53 -0.24
C GLY A 48 14.71 -5.00 0.05
N GLU A 49 13.44 -5.42 -0.08
CA GLU A 49 13.02 -6.82 0.00
C GLU A 49 13.40 -7.57 -1.29
N ASP A 50 13.34 -8.91 -1.25
CA ASP A 50 13.56 -9.74 -2.43
C ASP A 50 12.49 -9.49 -3.53
N LEU A 51 12.77 -9.90 -4.77
CA LEU A 51 11.82 -9.70 -5.87
C LEU A 51 10.75 -10.81 -5.96
N GLU A 52 10.94 -11.96 -5.31
CA GLU A 52 10.06 -13.13 -5.44
C GLU A 52 8.76 -13.00 -4.64
N GLY A 53 8.78 -12.19 -3.59
CA GLY A 53 7.59 -11.84 -2.81
C GLY A 53 6.96 -10.50 -3.21
N ALA A 54 7.44 -9.81 -4.24
CA ALA A 54 6.76 -8.60 -4.72
C ALA A 54 5.37 -8.95 -5.30
N PRO A 55 4.36 -8.07 -5.20
CA PRO A 55 4.36 -6.75 -4.55
C PRO A 55 4.40 -6.81 -3.02
N TYR A 56 5.07 -5.85 -2.38
CA TYR A 56 5.05 -5.69 -0.93
C TYR A 56 4.29 -4.44 -0.49
N LEU A 57 3.52 -4.58 0.58
CA LEU A 57 2.93 -3.48 1.34
C LEU A 57 3.42 -3.57 2.78
N ARG A 58 3.82 -2.44 3.36
CA ARG A 58 4.15 -2.33 4.78
C ARG A 58 3.11 -1.44 5.45
N ILE A 59 2.47 -1.94 6.50
CA ILE A 59 1.44 -1.20 7.23
C ILE A 59 1.86 -1.12 8.69
N ASN A 60 2.19 0.09 9.18
CA ASN A 60 2.76 0.32 10.51
C ASN A 60 3.94 -0.62 10.82
N GLY A 61 4.84 -0.82 9.85
CA GLY A 61 6.01 -1.70 9.98
C GLY A 61 5.75 -3.18 9.72
N ALA A 62 4.50 -3.64 9.69
CA ALA A 62 4.17 -5.03 9.33
C ALA A 62 4.26 -5.23 7.82
N LEU A 63 5.12 -6.13 7.37
CA LEU A 63 5.36 -6.43 5.95
C LEU A 63 4.40 -7.51 5.43
N PHE A 64 3.80 -7.25 4.28
CA PHE A 64 2.92 -8.15 3.56
C PHE A 64 3.49 -8.38 2.16
N ALA A 65 3.76 -9.63 1.81
CA ALA A 65 4.28 -10.04 0.51
C ALA A 65 3.16 -10.56 -0.42
N ARG A 66 3.46 -10.63 -1.72
CA ARG A 66 2.61 -11.12 -2.82
C ARG A 66 1.23 -10.46 -2.81
N VAL A 67 1.24 -9.15 -2.58
CA VAL A 67 0.01 -8.40 -2.39
C VAL A 67 -0.67 -8.19 -3.73
N THR A 68 -1.79 -8.88 -3.91
CA THR A 68 -2.70 -8.68 -5.04
C THR A 68 -3.60 -7.46 -4.82
N PRO A 69 -4.24 -6.93 -5.87
CA PRO A 69 -5.29 -5.92 -5.76
C PRO A 69 -6.35 -6.24 -4.69
N GLN A 70 -6.89 -7.47 -4.71
CA GLN A 70 -7.88 -7.90 -3.71
C GLN A 70 -7.29 -7.90 -2.29
N ARG A 71 -6.05 -8.38 -2.14
CA ARG A 71 -5.39 -8.41 -0.83
C ARG A 71 -5.11 -7.01 -0.30
N ALA A 72 -4.69 -6.07 -1.15
CA ALA A 72 -4.52 -4.67 -0.76
C ALA A 72 -5.83 -4.09 -0.20
N ARG A 73 -6.97 -4.39 -0.85
CA ARG A 73 -8.29 -3.96 -0.41
C ARG A 73 -8.64 -4.50 0.97
N GLU A 74 -8.41 -5.79 1.21
CA GLU A 74 -8.66 -6.43 2.51
C GLU A 74 -7.82 -5.80 3.61
N LEU A 75 -6.52 -5.62 3.35
CA LEU A 75 -5.58 -5.05 4.31
C LEU A 75 -5.97 -3.63 4.70
N VAL A 76 -6.34 -2.79 3.73
CA VAL A 76 -6.79 -1.41 3.97
C VAL A 76 -8.10 -1.39 4.76
N ARG A 77 -9.11 -2.19 4.36
CA ARG A 77 -10.40 -2.23 5.05
C ARG A 77 -10.31 -2.73 6.48
N ALA A 78 -9.40 -3.66 6.75
CA ALA A 78 -9.15 -4.15 8.11
C ALA A 78 -8.65 -3.06 9.07
N ARG A 79 -8.09 -1.96 8.55
CA ARG A 79 -7.55 -0.85 9.36
C ARG A 79 -8.51 0.32 9.58
N LYS A 80 -9.67 0.32 8.90
CA LYS A 80 -10.74 1.31 9.11
C LYS A 80 -11.66 0.98 10.31
N ARG A 81 -11.39 -0.11 11.04
CA ARG A 81 -12.21 -0.58 12.15
C ARG A 81 -11.91 0.15 13.45
#